data_AF-A0A4Q4NC39-F1
#
_entry.id   AF-A0A4Q4NC39-F1
#
_cell.length_a   1.000
_cell.length_b   1.000
_cell.length_c   1.000
_cell.angle_alpha   90.00
_cell.angle_beta   90.00
_cell.angle_gamma   90.00
#
_symmetry.space_group_name_H-M   'P 1'
#
loop_
_entity.id
_entity.type
_entity.pdbx_description
1 polymer ?
#
loop_
_entity_poly.entity_id
_entity_poly.type
_entity_poly.pdbx_seq_one_letter_code
_entity_poly.pdbx_strand_id
1 'polypeptide(L)' 'MATLEPPVEYVDVLVVGGGPVGLITAYQLARNLPQPNHRIKIIEQYPKSSQDNYGRAITLFPRSSEASYDCAKCI' A
#
# COMPACT_ATOMS: atom_id res chain seq x y z
N MET A 1 30.06 -3.75 -22.01
CA MET A 1 28.96 -2.90 -21.49
C MET A 1 28.20 -3.79 -20.52
N ALA A 2 28.48 -3.69 -19.23
CA ALA A 2 27.88 -4.57 -18.22
C ALA A 2 26.40 -4.19 -18.07
N THR A 3 25.51 -5.10 -18.43
CA THR A 3 24.07 -5.03 -18.14
C THR A 3 23.92 -5.23 -16.64
N LEU A 4 23.79 -4.13 -15.90
CA LEU A 4 23.44 -4.15 -14.48
C LEU A 4 21.96 -4.53 -14.39
N GLU A 5 21.67 -5.82 -14.50
CA GLU A 5 20.35 -6.35 -14.19
C GLU A 5 20.00 -5.94 -12.75
N PRO A 6 18.86 -5.27 -12.52
CA PRO A 6 18.47 -4.87 -11.17
C PRO A 6 18.31 -6.14 -10.33
N PRO A 7 18.74 -6.12 -9.05
CA PRO A 7 18.65 -7.28 -8.18
C PRO A 7 17.19 -7.74 -8.06
N VAL A 8 16.93 -8.99 -8.45
CA VAL A 8 15.60 -9.61 -8.37
C VAL A 8 15.29 -9.91 -6.91
N GLU A 9 14.31 -9.20 -6.36
CA GLU A 9 13.83 -9.40 -5.00
C GLU A 9 12.58 -10.29 -5.02
N TYR A 10 12.61 -11.40 -4.29
CA TYR A 10 11.46 -12.28 -4.12
C TYR A 10 10.60 -11.82 -2.94
N VAL A 11 9.32 -11.62 -3.20
CA VAL A 11 8.29 -11.19 -2.24
C VAL A 11 7.06 -12.07 -2.40
N ASP A 12 6.29 -12.25 -1.33
CA ASP A 12 5.06 -13.06 -1.38
C ASP A 12 3.94 -12.29 -2.07
N VAL A 13 3.86 -10.98 -1.80
CA VAL A 13 2.86 -10.09 -2.40
C VAL A 13 3.51 -8.77 -2.78
N LEU A 14 3.36 -8.41 -4.06
CA LEU A 14 3.73 -7.10 -4.60
C LEU A 14 2.46 -6.30 -4.88
N VAL A 15 2.27 -5.19 -4.16
CA VAL A 15 1.19 -4.23 -4.40
C VAL A 15 1.74 -3.11 -5.29
N VAL A 16 1.12 -2.90 -6.45
CA VAL A 16 1.50 -1.84 -7.40
C VAL A 16 0.46 -0.71 -7.32
N GLY A 17 0.92 0.47 -6.92
CA GLY A 17 0.09 1.66 -6.71
C GLY A 17 -0.15 1.95 -5.23
N GLY A 18 0.26 3.14 -4.80
CA GLY A 18 0.08 3.74 -3.47
C GLY A 18 -1.21 4.57 -3.33
N GLY A 19 -2.22 4.31 -4.16
CA GLY A 19 -3.55 4.89 -4.00
C GLY A 19 -4.29 4.35 -2.77
N PRO A 20 -5.52 4.84 -2.49
CA PRO A 20 -6.29 4.43 -1.33
C PRO A 20 -6.53 2.91 -1.28
N VAL A 21 -6.76 2.27 -2.44
CA VAL A 21 -6.95 0.82 -2.52
C VAL A 21 -5.66 0.07 -2.17
N GLY A 22 -4.53 0.44 -2.78
CA GLY A 22 -3.25 -0.22 -2.54
C GLY A 22 -2.78 -0.10 -1.09
N LEU A 23 -3.02 1.06 -0.47
CA LEU A 23 -2.70 1.28 0.94
C LEU A 23 -3.60 0.46 1.88
N ILE A 24 -4.91 0.40 1.62
CA ILE A 24 -5.84 -0.42 2.43
C ILE A 24 -5.50 -1.91 2.30
N THR A 25 -5.22 -2.39 1.08
CA THR A 25 -4.84 -3.79 0.85
C THR A 25 -3.54 -4.13 1.56
N ALA A 26 -2.51 -3.30 1.43
CA ALA A 26 -1.24 -3.55 2.11
C ALA A 26 -1.39 -3.51 3.63
N TYR A 27 -2.22 -2.62 4.16
CA TYR A 27 -2.53 -2.56 5.58
C TYR A 27 -3.25 -3.82 6.09
N GLN A 28 -4.27 -4.28 5.36
CA GLN A 28 -4.98 -5.51 5.70
C GLN A 28 -4.06 -6.72 5.67
N LEU A 29 -3.16 -6.80 4.70
CA LEU A 29 -2.15 -7.85 4.63
C LEU A 29 -1.20 -7.77 5.81
N ALA A 30 -0.69 -6.58 6.15
CA ALA A 30 0.22 -6.40 7.28
C ALA A 30 -0.40 -6.73 8.65
N ARG A 31 -1.72 -6.54 8.80
CA ARG A 31 -2.45 -6.87 10.05
C ARG A 31 -2.88 -8.31 10.16
N ASN A 32 -3.36 -8.92 9.08
CA ASN A 32 -3.97 -10.25 9.13
C ASN A 32 -2.94 -11.38 8.96
N LEU A 33 -1.78 -11.09 8.36
CA LEU A 33 -0.73 -12.09 8.21
C LEU A 33 0.16 -12.13 9.46
N PRO A 34 0.42 -13.32 10.02
CA PRO A 34 1.37 -13.48 11.11
C PRO A 34 2.79 -13.11 10.65
N GLN A 35 3.38 -12.10 11.29
CA GLN A 35 4.79 -11.75 11.12
C GLN A 35 5.66 -12.79 11.86
N PRO A 36 6.87 -13.13 11.35
CA PRO A 36 7.64 -12.43 10.31
C PRO A 36 7.66 -13.11 8.93
N ASN A 37 6.83 -14.13 8.69
CA ASN A 37 7.05 -15.04 7.57
C ASN A 37 6.61 -14.54 6.19
N HIS A 38 6.04 -13.34 6.11
CA HIS A 38 5.48 -12.78 4.87
C HIS A 38 6.15 -11.44 4.54
N ARG A 39 6.70 -11.34 3.33
CA ARG A 39 7.33 -10.13 2.79
C ARG A 39 6.38 -9.49 1.80
N ILE A 40 5.75 -8.40 2.22
CA ILE A 40 4.83 -7.60 1.41
C ILE A 40 5.56 -6.33 0.99
N LYS A 41 5.55 -6.02 -0.32
CA LYS A 41 6.18 -4.81 -0.87
C LYS A 41 5.16 -3.98 -1.63
N ILE A 42 5.23 -2.67 -1.45
CA ILE A 42 4.41 -1.71 -2.19
C ILE A 42 5.34 -0.88 -3.07
N ILE A 43 5.00 -0.74 -4.34
CA ILE A 43 5.70 0.16 -5.27
C ILE A 43 4.71 1.21 -5.80
N GLU A 44 5.16 2.45 -5.92
CA GLU A 44 4.41 3.55 -6.51
C GLU A 44 5.32 4.24 -7.52
N GLN A 45 4.74 4.60 -8.67
CA GLN A 45 5.44 5.23 -9.79
C GLN A 45 5.86 6.66 -9.44
N TYR A 46 5.06 7.37 -8.65
CA TYR A 46 5.28 8.78 -8.32
C TYR A 46 5.84 8.96 -6.90
N PRO A 47 6.82 9.85 -6.70
CA PRO A 47 7.30 10.14 -5.36
C PRO A 47 6.21 10.87 -4.55
N LYS A 48 6.05 10.50 -3.27
CA LYS A 48 5.00 11.01 -2.37
C LYS A 48 4.86 12.54 -2.37
N SER A 49 5.97 13.29 -2.50
CA SER A 49 6.00 14.76 -2.58
C SER A 49 5.22 15.35 -3.77
N SER A 50 4.92 14.55 -4.80
CA SER A 50 4.16 14.97 -5.98
C SER A 50 2.64 14.78 -5.82
N GLN A 51 2.24 13.92 -4.90
CA GLN A 51 0.86 13.42 -4.75
C GLN A 51 0.07 14.15 -3.64
N ASP A 52 0.75 14.79 -2.69
CA ASP A 52 0.14 15.58 -1.60
C ASP A 52 -0.63 16.82 -2.11
N ASN A 53 -0.42 17.24 -3.36
CA ASN A 53 -1.06 18.45 -3.88
C ASN A 53 -2.52 18.25 -4.32
N TYR A 54 -2.95 17.05 -4.70
CA TYR A 54 -4.35 16.81 -5.12
C TYR A 54 -4.75 15.35 -4.91
N GLY A 55 -5.09 14.99 -3.66
CA GLY A 55 -5.96 13.83 -3.42
C GLY A 55 -7.27 14.04 -4.18
N ARG A 56 -7.47 13.30 -5.29
CA ARG A 56 -8.65 13.51 -6.17
C ARG A 56 -9.97 13.07 -5.53
N ALA A 57 -9.91 12.19 -4.54
CA ALA A 57 -11.07 11.65 -3.84
C ALA A 57 -11.20 12.31 -2.46
N ILE A 58 -12.31 13.02 -2.25
CA ILE A 58 -12.61 13.72 -0.99
C ILE A 58 -13.86 13.19 -0.29
N THR A 59 -14.70 12.44 -1.00
CA THR A 59 -15.97 11.92 -0.47
C THR A 59 -15.78 10.51 0.08
N LEU A 60 -16.00 10.35 1.39
CA LEU A 60 -16.08 9.04 2.04
C LEU A 60 -17.56 8.69 2.22
N PHE A 61 -18.00 7.59 1.60
CA PHE A 61 -19.33 7.05 1.83
C PHE A 61 -19.40 6.38 3.21
N PRO A 62 -20.58 6.32 3.87
CA PRO A 62 -20.71 5.75 5.22
C PRO A 62 -20.05 4.38 5.38
N ARG A 63 -20.19 3.49 4.39
CA ARG A 63 -19.55 2.16 4.41
C ARG A 63 -18.03 2.20 4.30
N SER A 64 -17.49 3.15 3.54
CA SER A 64 -16.03 3.39 3.46
C SER A 64 -15.51 3.99 4.76
N SER A 65 -16.29 4.85 5.42
CA SER A 65 -15.95 5.39 6.73
C SER A 65 -15.89 4.30 7.79
N GLU A 66 -16.84 3.37 7.82
CA GLU A 66 -16.80 2.21 8.72
C GLU A 66 -15.54 1.35 8.53
N ALA A 67 -15.17 1.05 7.27
CA ALA A 67 -13.94 0.32 6.96
C ALA A 67 -12.69 1.07 7.44
N SER A 68 -12.68 2.40 7.35
CA SER A 68 -11.61 3.24 7.88
C SER A 68 -11.59 3.30 9.41
N TYR A 69 -12.73 3.26 10.10
CA TYR A 69 -12.78 3.24 11.58
C TYR A 69 -12.28 1.92 12.16
N ASP A 70 -12.62 0.79 11.53
CA ASP A 70 -12.09 -0.53 11.91
C ASP A 70 -10.56 -0.61 11.67
N CYS A 71 -10.09 0.11 10.67
CA CYS A 71 -8.68 0.30 10.37
C CYS A 71 -7.98 1.26 11.37
N ALA A 72 -8.61 2.37 11.76
CA ALA A 72 -8.02 3.42 12.61
C ALA A 72 -7.86 3.01 14.08
N LYS A 73 -8.61 2.01 14.57
CA LYS A 73 -8.45 1.46 15.93
C LYS A 73 -7.16 0.67 16.15
N CYS A 74 -6.34 0.48 15.13
CA CYS A 74 -5.11 -0.32 15.20
C CYS A 74 -3.85 0.47 14.85
N ILE A 75 -3.94 1.79 14.83
CA ILE A 75 -2.83 2.74 14.87
C ILE A 75 -2.84 3.37 16.28
#